data_AF-A0A662ZJ00-F1
#
_entry.id   AF-A0A662ZJ00-F1
#
_cell.length_a   1.000
_cell.length_b   1.000
_cell.length_c   1.000
_cell.angle_alpha   90.00
_cell.angle_beta   90.00
_cell.angle_gamma   90.00
#
_symmetry.space_group_name_H-M   'P 1'
#
loop_
_entity.id
_entity.type
_entity.pdbx_description
1 polymer ?
#
loop_
_entity_poly.entity_id
_entity_poly.type
_entity_poly.pdbx_seq_one_letter_code
_entity_poly.pdbx_strand_id
1 'polypeptide(L)'
;MNFLKPELLTLPAVSVLILSAVSGCAVMSEDECRTADWHEQGYADGTNGKSSSLFEEYVSACQQYVFVDRSAYFRGRRDGAEVFCNPSRAYDMGLSGEELTDICNGTRNEHLFREKYERGYAVYDMDRQIREIDDALNEIDGYLRSGDFRGRIYDELSSDYRYLEQLRYSAESDYNRLRNSEGRSAHVRNYRSEMEKMPYYRSYTGARTVKENLQRANEELDRIRYDIDSVSRKMDRTESQSEFQKYKRERDCLRDEERKLRREIDRYLDSSNPEYYRSFSSDRHRCHR
;
A
#
# COMPACT_ATOMS: atom_id res chain seq x y z
N MET A 1 73.36 16.55 -0.60
CA MET A 1 72.98 15.37 0.20
C MET A 1 71.48 15.14 0.04
N ASN A 2 71.16 14.02 -0.60
CA ASN A 2 69.96 13.19 -0.54
C ASN A 2 68.59 13.78 -0.95
N PHE A 3 68.27 13.53 -2.23
CA PHE A 3 66.90 13.32 -2.72
C PHE A 3 66.41 11.93 -2.28
N LEU A 4 65.25 11.84 -1.63
CA LEU A 4 64.54 10.57 -1.44
C LEU A 4 63.07 10.75 -1.85
N LYS A 5 62.67 9.95 -2.84
CA LYS A 5 61.30 9.78 -3.36
C LYS A 5 60.52 8.84 -2.42
N PRO A 6 59.20 9.01 -2.24
CA PRO A 6 58.37 7.97 -1.64
C PRO A 6 57.87 7.01 -2.73
N GLU A 7 58.22 5.73 -2.60
CA GLU A 7 57.68 4.64 -3.40
C GLU A 7 56.27 4.29 -2.94
N LEU A 8 55.35 4.18 -3.90
CA LEU A 8 54.01 3.64 -3.73
C LEU A 8 54.09 2.14 -3.44
N LEU A 9 53.69 1.73 -2.24
CA LEU A 9 53.43 0.33 -1.89
C LEU A 9 51.95 0.01 -2.15
N THR A 10 51.69 -0.76 -3.20
CA THR A 10 50.38 -1.33 -3.51
C THR A 10 50.09 -2.49 -2.54
N LEU A 11 49.16 -2.31 -1.62
CA LEU A 11 48.60 -3.39 -0.79
C LEU A 11 47.58 -4.20 -1.62
N PRO A 12 47.63 -5.55 -1.61
CA PRO A 12 46.61 -6.35 -2.28
C PRO A 12 45.30 -6.25 -1.51
N ALA A 13 44.22 -5.95 -2.22
CA ALA A 13 42.87 -5.92 -1.69
C ALA A 13 42.48 -7.31 -1.18
N VAL A 14 42.48 -7.48 0.15
CA VAL A 14 41.84 -8.62 0.81
C VAL A 14 40.33 -8.37 0.74
N SER A 15 39.71 -8.91 -0.29
CA SER A 15 38.25 -8.98 -0.40
C SER A 15 37.74 -9.90 0.70
N VAL A 16 37.37 -9.32 1.85
CA VAL A 16 36.60 -9.99 2.89
C VAL A 16 35.23 -10.28 2.31
N LEU A 17 35.06 -11.48 1.78
CA LEU A 17 33.79 -12.04 1.39
C LEU A 17 33.00 -12.30 2.68
N ILE A 18 32.24 -11.31 3.13
CA ILE A 18 31.24 -11.48 4.18
C ILE A 18 30.16 -12.40 3.59
N LEU A 19 30.31 -13.71 3.83
CA LEU A 19 29.20 -14.65 3.68
C LEU A 19 28.17 -14.29 4.75
N SER A 20 27.23 -13.42 4.41
CA SER A 20 25.97 -13.30 5.12
C SER A 20 25.23 -14.62 4.94
N ALA A 21 25.45 -15.54 5.88
CA ALA A 21 24.56 -16.68 6.06
C ALA A 21 23.18 -16.09 6.34
N VAL A 22 22.29 -16.19 5.35
CA VAL A 22 20.87 -16.00 5.55
C VAL A 22 20.45 -17.17 6.42
N SER A 23 20.54 -17.02 7.73
CA SER A 23 19.77 -17.85 8.65
C SER A 23 18.32 -17.56 8.32
N GLY A 24 17.69 -18.41 7.49
CA GLY A 24 16.24 -18.57 7.59
C GLY A 24 15.96 -18.80 9.07
N CYS A 25 15.00 -18.07 9.63
CA CYS A 25 14.64 -18.19 11.04
C CYS A 25 14.26 -19.64 11.34
N ALA A 26 15.24 -20.46 11.72
CA ALA A 26 15.01 -21.81 12.15
C ALA A 26 14.22 -21.72 13.45
N VAL A 27 13.08 -22.38 13.51
CA VAL A 27 12.21 -22.36 14.70
C VAL A 27 12.93 -22.98 15.92
N MET A 28 13.89 -23.87 15.67
CA MET A 28 14.83 -24.46 16.65
C MET A 28 16.15 -24.86 15.97
N SER A 29 17.24 -24.80 16.72
CA SER A 29 18.55 -25.36 16.40
C SER A 29 18.65 -26.86 16.72
N GLU A 30 19.68 -27.54 16.21
CA GLU A 30 19.92 -28.97 16.50
C GLU A 30 20.06 -29.23 18.00
N ASP A 31 20.83 -28.41 18.72
CA ASP A 31 21.02 -28.58 20.17
C ASP A 31 19.70 -28.41 20.93
N GLU A 32 18.90 -27.40 20.57
CA GLU A 32 17.56 -27.20 21.13
C GLU A 32 16.65 -28.41 20.85
N CYS A 33 16.66 -28.95 19.63
CA CYS A 33 15.92 -30.17 19.29
C CYS A 33 16.35 -31.35 20.16
N ARG A 34 17.65 -31.51 20.42
CA ARG A 34 18.21 -32.62 21.21
C ARG A 34 17.86 -32.56 22.68
N THR A 35 17.66 -31.37 23.23
CA THR A 35 17.34 -31.17 24.65
C THR A 35 15.87 -30.85 24.92
N ALA A 36 15.04 -30.73 23.89
CA ALA A 36 13.64 -30.32 24.00
C ALA A 36 12.80 -31.29 24.85
N ASP A 37 12.09 -30.76 25.83
CA ASP A 37 10.88 -31.39 26.36
C ASP A 37 9.69 -30.90 25.53
N TRP A 38 9.12 -31.80 24.72
CA TRP A 38 8.01 -31.44 23.83
C TRP A 38 6.75 -31.01 24.57
N HIS A 39 6.49 -31.51 25.79
CA HIS A 39 5.37 -31.02 26.60
C HIS A 39 5.63 -29.60 27.09
N GLU A 40 6.83 -29.31 27.59
CA GLU A 40 7.21 -27.96 28.03
C GLU A 40 7.20 -26.96 26.88
N GLN A 41 7.75 -27.33 25.72
CA GLN A 41 7.70 -26.52 24.50
C GLN A 41 6.25 -26.22 24.11
N GLY A 42 5.40 -27.25 24.07
CA GLY A 42 3.98 -27.09 23.81
C GLY A 42 3.32 -26.15 24.82
N TYR A 43 3.59 -26.31 26.11
CA TYR A 43 3.06 -25.45 27.16
C TYR A 43 3.46 -24.00 26.95
N ALA A 44 4.75 -23.72 26.70
CA ALA A 44 5.24 -22.38 26.40
C ALA A 44 4.51 -21.78 25.19
N ASP A 45 4.40 -22.51 24.08
CA ASP A 45 3.69 -22.06 22.88
C ASP A 45 2.20 -21.82 23.14
N GLY A 46 1.58 -22.67 23.97
CA GLY A 46 0.20 -22.52 24.39
C GLY A 46 -0.03 -21.24 25.21
N THR A 47 0.84 -20.98 26.19
CA THR A 47 0.77 -19.75 27.00
C THR A 47 1.02 -18.47 26.20
N ASN A 48 1.73 -18.59 25.07
CA ASN A 48 2.05 -17.50 24.16
C ASN A 48 1.08 -17.37 22.97
N GLY A 49 -0.03 -18.13 22.95
CA GLY A 49 -1.05 -17.98 21.92
C GLY A 49 -0.67 -18.52 20.54
N LYS A 50 0.38 -19.35 20.44
CA LYS A 50 0.91 -19.80 19.14
C LYS A 50 -0.05 -20.75 18.44
N SER A 51 -0.17 -20.59 17.12
CA SER A 51 -0.97 -21.45 16.24
C SER A 51 -0.53 -22.91 16.30
N SER A 52 -1.47 -23.84 16.13
CA SER A 52 -1.15 -25.28 16.04
C SER A 52 -0.25 -25.61 14.85
N SER A 53 -0.28 -24.79 13.80
CA SER A 53 0.55 -24.95 12.60
C SER A 53 2.05 -24.88 12.88
N LEU A 54 2.46 -24.20 13.97
CA LEU A 54 3.86 -24.09 14.38
C LEU A 54 4.50 -25.47 14.64
N PHE A 55 3.70 -26.48 14.99
CA PHE A 55 4.19 -27.84 15.18
C PHE A 55 4.87 -28.42 13.94
N GLU A 56 4.37 -28.11 12.74
CA GLU A 56 4.96 -28.62 11.50
C GLU A 56 6.34 -27.99 11.23
N GLU A 57 6.58 -26.78 11.73
CA GLU A 57 7.91 -26.15 11.69
C GLU A 57 8.89 -26.90 12.61
N TYR A 58 8.45 -27.31 13.81
CA TYR A 58 9.27 -28.15 14.70
C TYR A 58 9.57 -29.51 14.10
N VAL A 59 8.60 -30.16 13.46
CA VAL A 59 8.82 -31.42 12.75
C VAL A 59 9.87 -31.23 11.65
N SER A 60 9.73 -30.18 10.84
CA SER A 60 10.68 -29.87 9.77
C SER A 60 12.11 -29.67 10.29
N ALA A 61 12.26 -28.92 11.39
CA ALA A 61 13.56 -28.61 11.97
C ALA A 61 14.21 -29.80 12.70
N CYS A 62 13.43 -30.58 13.45
CA CYS A 62 13.97 -31.52 14.44
C CYS A 62 13.91 -33.00 14.05
N GLN A 63 13.05 -33.41 13.11
CA GLN A 63 12.80 -34.84 12.82
C GLN A 63 14.03 -35.63 12.36
N GLN A 64 15.05 -34.95 11.80
CA GLN A 64 16.31 -35.57 11.38
C GLN A 64 17.26 -35.88 12.56
N TYR A 65 17.03 -35.25 13.71
CA TYR A 65 17.90 -35.35 14.89
C TYR A 65 17.27 -36.13 16.05
N VAL A 66 15.95 -35.96 16.24
CA VAL A 66 15.17 -36.54 17.34
C VAL A 66 13.75 -36.91 16.89
N PHE A 67 13.09 -37.78 17.67
CA PHE A 67 11.65 -38.00 17.55
C PHE A 67 10.88 -36.80 18.13
N VAL A 68 10.01 -36.19 17.32
CA VAL A 68 9.15 -35.07 17.74
C VAL A 68 7.83 -35.62 18.30
N ASP A 69 7.65 -35.59 19.62
CA ASP A 69 6.46 -36.14 20.27
C ASP A 69 5.25 -35.21 20.13
N ARG A 70 4.48 -35.44 19.07
CA ARG A 70 3.20 -34.76 18.80
C ARG A 70 2.25 -34.80 20.00
N SER A 71 2.14 -35.95 20.65
CA SER A 71 1.15 -36.15 21.71
C SER A 71 1.53 -35.35 22.96
N ALA A 72 2.82 -35.36 23.33
CA ALA A 72 3.34 -34.53 24.41
C ALA A 72 3.16 -33.04 24.12
N TYR A 73 3.54 -32.59 22.92
CA TYR A 73 3.40 -31.20 22.50
C TYR A 73 1.96 -30.69 22.56
N PHE A 74 1.01 -31.39 21.94
CA PHE A 74 -0.38 -30.92 21.94
C PHE A 74 -1.07 -31.04 23.30
N ARG A 75 -0.60 -31.93 24.20
CA ARG A 75 -1.01 -31.90 25.60
C ARG A 75 -0.53 -30.62 26.28
N GLY A 76 0.77 -30.33 26.21
CA GLY A 76 1.35 -29.11 26.78
C GLY A 76 0.69 -27.85 26.22
N ARG A 77 0.51 -27.78 24.90
CA ARG A 77 -0.15 -26.65 24.23
C ARG A 77 -1.55 -26.40 24.74
N ARG A 78 -2.34 -27.46 24.95
CA ARG A 78 -3.68 -27.32 25.55
C ARG A 78 -3.60 -26.84 27.00
N ASP A 79 -2.66 -27.35 27.78
CA ASP A 79 -2.47 -26.92 29.18
C ASP A 79 -2.09 -25.43 29.25
N GLY A 80 -1.20 -24.97 28.36
CA GLY A 80 -0.83 -23.55 28.22
C GLY A 80 -1.97 -22.70 27.66
N ALA A 81 -2.80 -23.25 26.76
CA ALA A 81 -3.96 -22.56 26.21
C ALA A 81 -4.98 -22.17 27.28
N GLU A 82 -5.18 -22.99 28.32
CA GLU A 82 -6.05 -22.64 29.46
C GLU A 82 -5.56 -21.38 30.19
N VAL A 83 -4.24 -21.12 30.19
CA VAL A 83 -3.65 -19.89 30.75
C VAL A 83 -3.85 -18.71 29.80
N PHE A 84 -3.62 -18.89 28.49
CA PHE A 84 -3.78 -17.86 27.49
C PHE A 84 -5.24 -17.39 27.39
N CYS A 85 -6.18 -18.33 27.32
CA CYS A 85 -7.60 -18.11 27.08
C CYS A 85 -8.36 -17.66 28.34
N ASN A 86 -7.80 -16.66 29.02
CA ASN A 86 -8.43 -15.98 30.14
C ASN A 86 -9.41 -14.91 29.62
N PRO A 87 -10.73 -15.03 29.90
CA PRO A 87 -11.74 -14.06 29.44
C PRO A 87 -11.45 -12.61 29.80
N SER A 88 -10.73 -12.33 30.89
CA SER A 88 -10.45 -10.97 31.33
C SER A 88 -9.52 -10.19 30.38
N ARG A 89 -8.70 -10.87 29.56
CA ARG A 89 -7.81 -10.21 28.58
C ARG A 89 -8.38 -10.15 27.16
N ALA A 90 -9.41 -10.95 26.88
CA ALA A 90 -9.88 -11.19 25.52
C ALA A 90 -10.37 -9.92 24.82
N TYR A 91 -11.11 -9.07 25.53
CA TYR A 91 -11.60 -7.80 24.99
C TYR A 91 -10.45 -6.85 24.63
N ASP A 92 -9.46 -6.70 25.51
CA ASP A 92 -8.32 -5.82 25.28
C ASP A 92 -7.44 -6.32 24.13
N MET A 93 -7.26 -7.64 24.01
CA MET A 93 -6.59 -8.27 22.85
C MET A 93 -7.35 -7.99 21.54
N GLY A 94 -8.69 -8.05 21.57
CA GLY A 94 -9.50 -7.66 20.42
C GLY A 94 -9.34 -6.16 20.09
N LEU A 95 -9.35 -5.30 21.10
CA LEU A 95 -9.19 -3.85 20.95
C LEU A 95 -7.83 -3.45 20.36
N SER A 96 -6.76 -4.19 20.66
CA SER A 96 -5.44 -3.97 20.08
C SER A 96 -5.33 -4.45 18.62
N GLY A 97 -6.31 -5.23 18.15
CA GLY A 97 -6.31 -5.81 16.82
C GLY A 97 -5.35 -7.00 16.68
N GLU A 98 -4.90 -7.57 17.79
CA GLU A 98 -4.09 -8.79 17.79
C GLU A 98 -4.89 -9.96 17.21
N GLU A 99 -4.25 -10.79 16.38
CA GLU A 99 -4.91 -11.93 15.75
C GLU A 99 -5.12 -13.08 16.75
N LEU A 100 -6.36 -13.54 16.90
CA LEU A 100 -6.67 -14.75 17.65
C LEU A 100 -6.44 -15.99 16.77
N THR A 101 -5.41 -16.76 17.12
CA THR A 101 -5.13 -18.07 16.51
C THR A 101 -6.15 -19.13 16.95
N ASP A 102 -5.93 -20.37 16.55
CA ASP A 102 -6.71 -21.53 16.99
C ASP A 102 -6.43 -21.96 18.45
N ILE A 103 -5.65 -21.19 19.21
CA ILE A 103 -5.18 -21.56 20.55
C ILE A 103 -6.31 -21.87 21.53
N CYS A 104 -7.43 -21.15 21.48
CA CYS A 104 -8.51 -21.33 22.44
C CYS A 104 -9.44 -22.50 22.13
N ASN A 105 -9.27 -23.18 21.00
CA ASN A 105 -10.14 -24.29 20.61
C ASN A 105 -10.02 -25.45 21.61
N GLY A 106 -11.15 -25.87 22.16
CA GLY A 106 -11.23 -26.95 23.16
C GLY A 106 -10.83 -26.56 24.58
N THR A 107 -10.55 -25.28 24.85
CA THR A 107 -10.32 -24.77 26.21
C THR A 107 -11.63 -24.58 26.97
N ARG A 108 -11.58 -24.58 28.31
CA ARG A 108 -12.76 -24.34 29.15
C ARG A 108 -13.50 -23.04 28.83
N ASN A 109 -12.74 -22.01 28.46
CA ASN A 109 -13.25 -20.65 28.26
C ASN A 109 -13.41 -20.27 26.79
N GLU A 110 -13.28 -21.21 25.85
CA GLU A 110 -13.26 -20.92 24.40
C GLU A 110 -14.36 -19.94 23.97
N HIS A 111 -15.62 -20.27 24.27
CA HIS A 111 -16.77 -19.48 23.84
C HIS A 111 -16.74 -18.06 24.43
N LEU A 112 -16.50 -17.94 25.74
CA LEU A 112 -16.50 -16.65 26.43
C LEU A 112 -15.30 -15.77 26.02
N PHE A 113 -14.14 -16.39 25.80
CA PHE A 113 -12.96 -15.70 25.28
C PHE A 113 -13.24 -15.15 23.88
N ARG A 114 -13.70 -16.00 22.97
CA ARG A 114 -14.00 -15.62 21.59
C ARG A 114 -15.05 -14.52 21.50
N GLU A 115 -16.14 -14.62 22.26
CA GLU A 115 -17.19 -13.60 22.32
C GLU A 115 -16.63 -12.23 22.74
N LYS A 116 -15.82 -12.19 23.81
CA LYS A 116 -15.21 -10.95 24.28
C LYS A 116 -14.17 -10.39 23.31
N TYR A 117 -13.36 -11.26 22.71
CA TYR A 117 -12.40 -10.92 21.68
C TYR A 117 -13.09 -10.28 20.47
N GLU A 118 -14.13 -10.91 19.92
CA GLU A 118 -14.87 -10.41 18.76
C GLU A 118 -15.47 -9.02 19.02
N ARG A 119 -15.92 -8.75 20.25
CA ARG A 119 -16.43 -7.43 20.65
C ARG A 119 -15.35 -6.35 20.69
N GLY A 120 -14.16 -6.68 21.20
CA GLY A 120 -13.01 -5.78 21.16
C GLY A 120 -12.56 -5.53 19.72
N TYR A 121 -12.45 -6.62 18.94
CA TYR A 121 -12.04 -6.59 17.56
C TYR A 121 -12.99 -5.79 16.66
N ALA A 122 -14.30 -5.80 16.95
CA ALA A 122 -15.28 -4.98 16.24
C ALA A 122 -14.98 -3.46 16.40
N VAL A 123 -14.52 -3.02 17.57
CA VAL A 123 -14.11 -1.62 17.79
C VAL A 123 -12.85 -1.29 17.00
N TYR A 124 -11.86 -2.19 17.02
CA TYR A 124 -10.64 -2.05 16.23
C TYR A 124 -10.94 -2.00 14.73
N ASP A 125 -11.79 -2.88 14.21
CA ASP A 125 -12.12 -2.89 12.79
C ASP A 125 -12.90 -1.64 12.38
N MET A 126 -13.81 -1.13 13.23
CA MET A 126 -14.51 0.13 12.96
C MET A 126 -13.53 1.31 12.88
N ASP A 127 -12.55 1.37 13.76
CA ASP A 127 -11.48 2.38 13.73
C ASP A 127 -10.64 2.29 12.45
N ARG A 128 -10.37 1.07 11.95
CA ARG A 128 -9.76 0.90 10.61
C ARG A 128 -10.66 1.39 9.48
N GLN A 129 -11.95 1.11 9.53
CA GLN A 129 -12.89 1.59 8.51
C GLN A 129 -12.98 3.12 8.48
N ILE A 130 -12.87 3.81 9.62
CA ILE A 130 -12.76 5.27 9.67
C ILE A 130 -11.49 5.74 8.95
N ARG A 131 -10.33 5.10 9.22
CA ARG A 131 -9.09 5.42 8.50
C ARG A 131 -9.19 5.21 7.00
N GLU A 132 -9.86 4.15 6.54
CA GLU A 132 -10.07 3.89 5.11
C GLU A 132 -10.92 5.02 4.47
N ILE A 133 -11.91 5.55 5.17
CA ILE A 133 -12.67 6.72 4.72
C ILE A 133 -11.79 7.98 4.71
N ASP A 134 -10.97 8.19 5.74
CA ASP A 134 -10.04 9.33 5.83
C ASP A 134 -9.01 9.32 4.69
N ASP A 135 -8.46 8.15 4.37
CA ASP A 135 -7.52 7.97 3.27
C ASP A 135 -8.18 8.31 1.92
N ALA A 136 -9.42 7.84 1.69
CA ALA A 136 -10.18 8.18 0.50
C ALA A 136 -10.50 9.68 0.39
N LEU A 137 -10.86 10.32 1.51
CA LEU A 137 -11.05 11.78 1.57
C LEU A 137 -9.77 12.54 1.22
N ASN A 138 -8.63 12.13 1.80
CA ASN A 138 -7.33 12.75 1.53
C ASN A 138 -6.89 12.56 0.07
N GLU A 139 -7.15 11.38 -0.50
CA GLU A 139 -6.85 11.09 -1.90
C GLU A 139 -7.68 11.98 -2.84
N ILE A 140 -8.99 12.07 -2.62
CA ILE A 140 -9.86 12.93 -3.42
C ILE A 140 -9.50 14.41 -3.26
N ASP A 141 -9.26 14.89 -2.04
CA ASP A 141 -8.79 16.27 -1.80
C ASP A 141 -7.48 16.54 -2.57
N GLY A 142 -6.56 15.59 -2.59
CA GLY A 142 -5.33 15.65 -3.39
C GLY A 142 -5.59 15.80 -4.90
N TYR A 143 -6.59 15.11 -5.44
CA TYR A 143 -7.02 15.27 -6.83
C TYR A 143 -7.66 16.63 -7.09
N LEU A 144 -8.56 17.08 -6.21
CA LEU A 144 -9.26 18.36 -6.37
C LEU A 144 -8.29 19.56 -6.29
N ARG A 145 -7.25 19.47 -5.47
CA ARG A 145 -6.22 20.52 -5.33
C ARG A 145 -5.19 20.55 -6.44
N SER A 146 -4.99 19.46 -7.19
CA SER A 146 -3.92 19.39 -8.19
C SER A 146 -4.17 20.31 -9.39
N GLY A 147 -5.43 20.65 -9.68
CA GLY A 147 -5.84 21.44 -10.84
C GLY A 147 -5.75 20.69 -12.18
N ASP A 148 -5.41 19.40 -12.15
CA ASP A 148 -5.39 18.50 -13.31
C ASP A 148 -6.81 18.11 -13.74
N PHE A 149 -7.67 17.86 -12.76
CA PHE A 149 -9.06 17.47 -12.98
C PHE A 149 -9.95 18.68 -13.22
N ARG A 150 -10.83 18.60 -14.22
CA ARG A 150 -11.79 19.65 -14.61
C ARG A 150 -13.08 19.04 -15.11
N GLY A 151 -14.10 19.89 -15.27
CA GLY A 151 -15.39 19.50 -15.84
C GLY A 151 -16.02 18.34 -15.07
N ARG A 152 -16.53 17.36 -15.80
CA ARG A 152 -17.29 16.24 -15.23
C ARG A 152 -16.54 15.50 -14.11
N ILE A 153 -15.28 15.11 -14.35
CA ILE A 153 -14.52 14.29 -13.38
C ILE A 153 -14.32 15.07 -12.07
N TYR A 154 -14.07 16.38 -12.16
CA TYR A 154 -13.96 17.23 -10.98
C TYR A 154 -15.28 17.27 -10.18
N ASP A 155 -16.42 17.40 -10.87
CA ASP A 155 -17.74 17.44 -10.23
C ASP A 155 -18.12 16.10 -9.60
N GLU A 156 -17.75 14.99 -10.24
CA GLU A 156 -17.93 13.62 -9.75
C GLU A 156 -17.10 13.38 -8.49
N LEU A 157 -15.80 13.65 -8.53
CA LEU A 157 -14.90 13.55 -7.38
C LEU A 157 -15.36 14.45 -6.21
N SER A 158 -15.79 15.68 -6.51
CA SER A 158 -16.34 16.59 -5.49
C SER A 158 -17.63 16.07 -4.87
N SER A 159 -18.42 15.30 -5.62
CA SER A 159 -19.66 14.69 -5.10
C SER A 159 -19.37 13.49 -4.22
N ASP A 160 -18.40 12.65 -4.61
CA ASP A 160 -17.92 11.54 -3.79
C ASP A 160 -17.24 12.03 -2.50
N TYR A 161 -16.47 13.13 -2.55
CA TYR A 161 -15.91 13.77 -1.36
C TYR A 161 -16.99 14.10 -0.32
N ARG A 162 -18.06 14.79 -0.75
CA ARG A 162 -19.19 15.15 0.13
C ARG A 162 -19.92 13.93 0.67
N TYR A 163 -20.02 12.86 -0.12
CA TYR A 163 -20.59 11.60 0.33
C TYR A 163 -19.73 10.99 1.45
N LEU A 164 -18.41 10.93 1.25
CA LEU A 164 -17.48 10.38 2.23
C LEU A 164 -17.43 11.21 3.51
N GLU A 165 -17.56 12.54 3.45
CA GLU A 165 -17.65 13.38 4.66
C GLU A 165 -18.87 12.99 5.53
N GLN A 166 -20.03 12.79 4.91
CA GLN A 166 -21.23 12.34 5.63
C GLN A 166 -21.07 10.91 6.15
N LEU A 167 -20.42 10.05 5.37
CA LEU A 167 -20.15 8.68 5.74
C LEU A 167 -19.19 8.59 6.93
N ARG A 168 -18.14 9.42 6.94
CA ARG A 168 -17.17 9.57 8.04
C ARG A 168 -17.86 9.95 9.34
N TYR A 169 -18.71 10.97 9.31
CA TYR A 169 -19.49 11.39 10.48
C TYR A 169 -20.37 10.26 11.02
N SER A 170 -21.01 9.52 10.12
CA SER A 170 -21.77 8.32 10.46
C SER A 170 -20.90 7.25 11.14
N ALA A 171 -19.72 6.98 10.59
CA ALA A 171 -18.77 6.00 11.10
C ALA A 171 -18.27 6.37 12.50
N GLU A 172 -17.93 7.64 12.73
CA GLU A 172 -17.55 8.13 14.06
C GLU A 172 -18.68 7.98 15.09
N SER A 173 -19.94 8.22 14.69
CA SER A 173 -21.09 7.98 15.55
C SER A 173 -21.24 6.51 15.92
N ASP A 174 -21.13 5.61 14.93
CA ASP A 174 -21.22 4.16 15.15
C ASP A 174 -20.06 3.65 16.01
N TYR A 175 -18.84 4.15 15.78
CA TYR A 175 -17.66 3.88 16.59
C TYR A 175 -17.87 4.27 18.05
N ASN A 176 -18.35 5.49 18.31
CA ASN A 176 -18.61 5.97 19.66
C ASN A 176 -19.67 5.12 20.36
N ARG A 177 -20.74 4.71 19.67
CA ARG A 177 -21.76 3.81 20.24
C ARG A 177 -21.17 2.43 20.57
N LEU A 178 -20.35 1.88 19.69
CA LEU A 178 -19.71 0.58 19.89
C LEU A 178 -18.69 0.62 21.04
N ARG A 179 -17.89 1.69 21.14
CA ARG A 179 -16.92 1.85 22.21
C ARG A 179 -17.56 2.09 23.58
N ASN A 180 -18.68 2.82 23.62
CA ASN A 180 -19.44 3.09 24.85
C ASN A 180 -20.34 1.91 25.28
N SER A 181 -20.38 0.82 24.53
CA SER A 181 -21.19 -0.36 24.89
C SER A 181 -20.59 -1.19 26.03
N GLU A 182 -19.41 -0.83 26.54
CA GLU A 182 -18.65 -1.56 27.58
C GLU A 182 -18.44 -3.04 27.22
N GLY A 183 -18.19 -3.31 25.94
CA GLY A 183 -18.04 -4.68 25.45
C GLY A 183 -19.38 -5.44 25.36
N ARG A 184 -20.49 -4.75 25.11
CA ARG A 184 -21.75 -5.36 24.67
C ARG A 184 -21.84 -5.34 23.15
N SER A 185 -22.54 -6.31 22.57
CA SER A 185 -22.79 -6.34 21.13
C SER A 185 -23.62 -5.13 20.71
N ALA A 186 -23.17 -4.43 19.66
CA ALA A 186 -23.93 -3.37 19.00
C ALA A 186 -23.86 -3.62 17.49
N HIS A 187 -25.01 -3.51 16.81
CA HIS A 187 -25.03 -3.57 15.36
C HIS A 187 -24.48 -2.27 14.79
N VAL A 188 -23.46 -2.39 13.94
CA VAL A 188 -22.83 -1.27 13.21
C VAL A 188 -22.83 -1.57 11.72
N ARG A 189 -22.90 -0.52 10.90
CA ARG A 189 -22.83 -0.64 9.45
C ARG A 189 -21.44 -1.13 9.03
N ASN A 190 -21.37 -1.81 7.88
CA ASN A 190 -20.11 -2.08 7.20
C ASN A 190 -19.81 -0.90 6.27
N TYR A 191 -18.94 0.00 6.71
CA TYR A 191 -18.60 1.21 5.98
C TYR A 191 -17.78 0.95 4.73
N ARG A 192 -17.03 -0.15 4.65
CA ARG A 192 -16.37 -0.57 3.40
C ARG A 192 -17.40 -0.79 2.29
N SER A 193 -18.48 -1.51 2.60
CA SER A 193 -19.59 -1.72 1.67
C SER A 193 -20.37 -0.44 1.37
N GLU A 194 -20.39 0.55 2.28
CA GLU A 194 -20.99 1.85 1.98
C GLU A 194 -20.10 2.70 1.05
N MET A 195 -18.77 2.65 1.18
CA MET A 195 -17.84 3.33 0.25
C MET A 195 -18.03 2.84 -1.19
N GLU A 196 -18.30 1.56 -1.41
CA GLU A 196 -18.60 1.00 -2.74
C GLU A 196 -19.90 1.54 -3.36
N LYS A 197 -20.76 2.18 -2.56
CA LYS A 197 -22.02 2.80 -3.01
C LYS A 197 -21.88 4.29 -3.31
N MET A 198 -20.66 4.84 -3.31
CA MET A 198 -20.39 6.21 -3.73
C MET A 198 -21.03 6.48 -5.11
N PRO A 199 -21.67 7.65 -5.30
CA PRO A 199 -22.34 8.00 -6.56
C PRO A 199 -21.45 7.81 -7.80
N TYR A 200 -20.16 8.11 -7.67
CA TYR A 200 -19.19 8.02 -8.76
C TYR A 200 -17.96 7.17 -8.40
N TYR A 201 -18.17 6.06 -7.68
CA TYR A 201 -17.11 5.12 -7.25
C TYR A 201 -16.10 4.75 -8.36
N ARG A 202 -16.56 4.63 -9.60
CA ARG A 202 -15.68 4.36 -10.76
C ARG A 202 -14.74 5.53 -11.10
N SER A 203 -15.23 6.76 -11.01
CA SER A 203 -14.43 7.96 -11.23
C SER A 203 -13.35 8.10 -10.15
N TYR A 204 -13.69 7.81 -8.90
CA TYR A 204 -12.71 7.71 -7.81
C TYR A 204 -11.64 6.65 -8.07
N THR A 205 -12.05 5.39 -8.30
CA THR A 205 -11.10 4.28 -8.50
C THR A 205 -10.26 4.41 -9.78
N GLY A 206 -10.77 5.12 -10.80
CA GLY A 206 -10.03 5.42 -12.03
C GLY A 206 -9.16 6.68 -11.96
N ALA A 207 -9.35 7.55 -10.96
CA ALA A 207 -8.72 8.87 -10.90
C ALA A 207 -7.18 8.82 -10.94
N ARG A 208 -6.57 7.83 -10.28
CA ARG A 208 -5.11 7.64 -10.33
C ARG A 208 -4.61 7.44 -11.77
N THR A 209 -5.25 6.55 -12.53
CA THR A 209 -4.92 6.30 -13.94
C THR A 209 -5.11 7.55 -14.77
N VAL A 210 -6.20 8.29 -14.52
CA VAL A 210 -6.49 9.55 -15.20
C VAL A 210 -5.38 10.58 -14.94
N LYS A 211 -4.97 10.74 -13.69
CA LYS A 211 -3.87 11.62 -13.30
C LYS A 211 -2.56 11.25 -13.98
N GLU A 212 -2.19 9.97 -13.97
CA GLU A 212 -0.96 9.49 -14.62
C GLU A 212 -0.99 9.75 -16.13
N ASN A 213 -2.14 9.57 -16.77
CA ASN A 213 -2.33 9.88 -18.19
C ASN A 213 -2.19 11.38 -18.47
N LEU A 214 -2.83 12.24 -17.67
CA LEU A 214 -2.72 13.70 -17.78
C LEU A 214 -1.28 14.17 -17.58
N GLN A 215 -0.55 13.60 -16.62
CA GLN A 215 0.85 13.93 -16.39
C GLN A 215 1.69 13.66 -17.64
N ARG A 216 1.54 12.49 -18.28
CA ARG A 216 2.25 12.17 -19.54
C ARG A 216 1.89 13.15 -20.66
N ALA A 217 0.63 13.57 -20.74
CA ALA A 217 0.17 14.55 -21.73
C ALA A 217 0.78 15.94 -21.49
N ASN A 218 0.83 16.37 -20.23
CA ASN A 218 1.42 17.65 -19.82
C ASN A 218 2.93 17.68 -20.06
N GLU A 219 3.64 16.58 -19.76
CA GLU A 219 5.07 16.44 -20.09
C GLU A 219 5.31 16.58 -21.61
N GLU A 220 4.42 16.04 -22.44
CA GLU A 220 4.53 16.20 -23.90
C GLU A 220 4.21 17.63 -24.36
N LEU A 221 3.22 18.30 -23.76
CA LEU A 221 2.96 19.72 -24.01
C LEU A 221 4.17 20.58 -23.67
N ASP A 222 4.84 20.32 -22.55
CA ASP A 222 6.02 21.06 -22.15
C ASP A 222 7.20 20.83 -23.11
N ARG A 223 7.35 19.60 -23.63
CA ARG A 223 8.32 19.32 -24.70
C ARG A 223 8.01 20.12 -25.97
N ILE A 224 6.75 20.16 -26.41
CA ILE A 224 6.35 20.95 -27.59
C ILE A 224 6.61 22.44 -27.39
N ARG A 225 6.26 23.00 -26.21
CA ARG A 225 6.50 24.41 -25.87
C ARG A 225 7.99 24.74 -25.89
N TYR A 226 8.81 23.87 -25.32
CA TYR A 226 10.27 24.02 -25.36
C TYR A 226 10.79 24.06 -26.81
N ASP A 227 10.29 23.20 -27.68
CA ASP A 227 10.67 23.18 -29.10
C ASP A 227 10.22 24.47 -29.81
N ILE A 228 9.00 24.97 -29.54
CA ILE A 228 8.49 26.26 -30.06
C ILE A 228 9.42 27.40 -29.67
N ASP A 229 9.83 27.48 -28.40
CA ASP A 229 10.72 28.51 -27.90
C ASP A 229 12.11 28.40 -28.52
N SER A 230 12.63 27.17 -28.64
CA SER A 230 13.91 26.87 -29.28
C SER A 230 13.95 27.35 -30.73
N VAL A 231 12.90 27.05 -31.50
CA VAL A 231 12.76 27.47 -32.91
C VAL A 231 12.56 28.98 -33.02
N SER A 232 11.78 29.58 -32.11
CA SER A 232 11.58 31.05 -32.08
C SER A 232 12.91 31.79 -31.88
N ARG A 233 13.79 31.31 -30.99
CA ARG A 233 15.13 31.89 -30.82
C ARG A 233 16.01 31.76 -32.07
N LYS A 234 15.86 30.69 -32.85
CA LYS A 234 16.57 30.54 -34.15
C LYS A 234 16.03 31.53 -35.18
N MET A 235 14.71 31.76 -35.20
CA MET A 235 14.08 32.78 -36.05
C MET A 235 14.62 34.18 -35.76
N ASP A 236 14.78 34.54 -34.48
CA ASP A 236 15.23 35.88 -34.07
C ASP A 236 16.70 36.15 -34.42
N ARG A 237 17.51 35.11 -34.58
CA ARG A 237 18.96 35.21 -34.82
C ARG A 237 19.36 35.10 -36.29
N THR A 238 18.49 34.59 -37.16
CA THR A 238 18.84 34.32 -38.55
C THR A 238 18.73 35.56 -39.42
N GLU A 239 19.77 35.85 -40.18
CA GLU A 239 19.76 36.91 -41.21
C GLU A 239 19.30 36.38 -42.58
N SER A 240 19.31 35.04 -42.77
CA SER A 240 18.85 34.39 -43.99
C SER A 240 17.33 34.35 -44.07
N GLN A 241 16.76 34.96 -45.12
CA GLN A 241 15.32 34.91 -45.40
C GLN A 241 14.82 33.47 -45.58
N SER A 242 15.63 32.60 -46.21
CA SER A 242 15.26 31.20 -46.44
C SER A 242 15.17 30.42 -45.13
N GLU A 243 16.15 30.61 -44.24
CA GLU A 243 16.15 29.99 -42.91
C GLU A 243 15.02 30.52 -42.03
N PHE A 244 14.75 31.83 -42.09
CA PHE A 244 13.61 32.42 -41.37
C PHE A 244 12.29 31.76 -41.78
N GLN A 245 12.04 31.59 -43.08
CA GLN A 245 10.83 30.93 -43.56
C GLN A 245 10.78 29.45 -43.17
N LYS A 246 11.94 28.75 -43.11
CA LYS A 246 12.02 27.38 -42.61
C LYS A 246 11.60 27.30 -41.14
N TYR A 247 12.22 28.08 -40.26
CA TYR A 247 11.90 28.08 -38.83
C TYR A 247 10.48 28.56 -38.54
N LYS A 248 9.95 29.51 -39.33
CA LYS A 248 8.54 29.91 -39.24
C LYS A 248 7.60 28.72 -39.47
N ARG A 249 7.82 27.93 -40.53
CA ARG A 249 7.00 26.73 -40.82
C ARG A 249 7.11 25.69 -39.71
N GLU A 250 8.32 25.45 -39.20
CA GLU A 250 8.56 24.52 -38.10
C GLU A 250 7.82 24.94 -36.82
N ARG A 251 7.91 26.22 -36.43
CA ARG A 251 7.20 26.77 -35.27
C ARG A 251 5.69 26.70 -35.44
N ASP A 252 5.18 27.04 -36.62
CA ASP A 252 3.75 27.02 -36.90
C ASP A 252 3.20 25.57 -36.85
N CYS A 253 3.97 24.58 -37.34
CA CYS A 253 3.68 23.14 -37.17
C CYS A 253 3.64 22.73 -35.69
N LEU A 254 4.64 23.12 -34.89
CA LEU A 254 4.67 22.79 -33.46
C LEU A 254 3.49 23.41 -32.69
N ARG A 255 3.10 24.65 -33.02
CA ARG A 255 1.90 25.28 -32.45
C ARG A 255 0.61 24.54 -32.83
N ASP A 256 0.54 23.98 -34.03
CA ASP A 256 -0.58 23.12 -34.43
C ASP A 256 -0.62 21.82 -33.62
N GLU A 257 0.51 21.18 -33.39
CA GLU A 257 0.62 19.99 -32.55
C GLU A 257 0.24 20.30 -31.09
N GLU A 258 0.68 21.43 -30.52
CA GLU A 258 0.26 21.87 -29.18
C GLU A 258 -1.28 22.01 -29.11
N ARG A 259 -1.89 22.66 -30.11
CA ARG A 259 -3.35 22.84 -30.19
C ARG A 259 -4.10 21.52 -30.36
N LYS A 260 -3.53 20.53 -31.06
CA LYS A 260 -4.13 19.20 -31.22
C LYS A 260 -4.09 18.43 -29.89
N LEU A 261 -2.94 18.42 -29.23
CA LEU A 261 -2.75 17.72 -27.97
C LEU A 261 -3.64 18.31 -26.86
N ARG A 262 -3.76 19.65 -26.78
CA ARG A 262 -4.71 20.29 -25.84
C ARG A 262 -6.16 19.86 -26.09
N ARG A 263 -6.61 19.87 -27.35
CA ARG A 263 -7.96 19.38 -27.72
C ARG A 263 -8.15 17.89 -27.45
N GLU A 264 -7.08 17.11 -27.46
CA GLU A 264 -7.12 15.70 -27.08
C GLU A 264 -7.29 15.54 -25.57
N ILE A 265 -6.57 16.33 -24.77
CA ILE A 265 -6.73 16.38 -23.30
C ILE A 265 -8.15 16.83 -22.90
N ASP A 266 -8.71 17.85 -23.57
CA ASP A 266 -10.08 18.29 -23.28
C ASP A 266 -11.10 17.18 -23.57
N ARG A 267 -10.99 16.52 -24.74
CA ARG A 267 -11.85 15.36 -25.08
C ARG A 267 -11.65 14.18 -24.13
N TYR A 268 -10.44 14.00 -23.64
CA TYR A 268 -10.11 12.96 -22.68
C TYR A 268 -10.83 13.20 -21.35
N LEU A 269 -10.75 14.40 -20.80
CA LEU A 269 -11.44 14.80 -19.58
C LEU A 269 -12.98 14.77 -19.72
N ASP A 270 -13.48 15.04 -20.93
CA ASP A 270 -14.89 14.93 -21.26
C ASP A 270 -15.33 13.50 -21.65
N SER A 271 -14.44 12.50 -21.66
CA SER A 271 -14.80 11.11 -21.96
C SER A 271 -15.62 10.48 -20.82
N SER A 272 -16.57 9.61 -21.15
CA SER A 272 -17.32 8.85 -20.14
C SER A 272 -16.49 7.79 -19.42
N ASN A 273 -15.38 7.32 -20.03
CA ASN A 273 -14.47 6.34 -19.43
C ASN A 273 -13.00 6.71 -19.76
N PRO A 274 -12.46 7.76 -19.16
CA PRO A 274 -11.10 8.25 -19.42
C PRO A 274 -10.00 7.25 -18.99
N GLU A 275 -10.27 6.33 -18.08
CA GLU A 275 -9.32 5.31 -17.65
C GLU A 275 -8.91 4.33 -18.77
N TYR A 276 -9.72 4.17 -19.84
CA TYR A 276 -9.43 3.27 -20.97
C TYR A 276 -8.81 3.97 -22.20
N TYR A 277 -8.41 5.23 -22.08
CA TYR A 277 -7.83 5.96 -23.21
C TYR A 277 -6.45 5.42 -23.58
N ARG A 278 -6.24 5.11 -24.86
CA ARG A 278 -5.09 4.31 -25.30
C ARG A 278 -3.76 5.04 -25.22
N SER A 279 -3.71 6.32 -25.59
CA SER A 279 -2.50 7.14 -25.52
C SER A 279 -2.76 8.53 -26.10
N PHE A 280 -2.13 9.55 -25.55
CA PHE A 280 -1.97 10.83 -26.24
C PHE A 280 -0.93 10.67 -27.35
N SER A 281 -1.20 11.18 -28.55
CA SER A 281 -0.23 11.17 -29.65
C SER A 281 0.13 12.58 -30.06
N SER A 282 1.44 12.83 -30.19
CA SER A 282 1.98 14.02 -30.84
C SER A 282 2.86 13.56 -31.99
N ASP A 283 2.74 14.24 -33.14
CA ASP A 283 3.60 13.99 -34.30
C ASP A 283 4.73 15.05 -34.36
N ARG A 284 5.16 15.61 -33.21
CA ARG A 284 6.10 16.75 -33.15
C ARG A 284 7.42 16.50 -33.88
N HIS A 285 7.86 15.24 -33.96
CA HIS A 285 9.07 14.83 -34.68
C HIS A 285 8.97 15.09 -36.19
N ARG A 286 7.75 15.16 -36.75
CA ARG A 286 7.51 15.50 -38.16
C ARG A 286 7.69 17.01 -38.43
N CYS A 287 7.61 17.86 -37.40
CA CYS A 287 7.77 19.31 -37.57
C CYS A 287 9.23 19.74 -37.79
N HIS A 288 10.20 18.92 -37.35
CA HIS A 288 11.63 19.20 -37.54
C HIS A 288 12.16 18.86 -38.94
N ARG A 289 11.29 18.42 -39.87
CA ARG A 289 11.66 18.02 -41.24
C ARG A 289 11.62 19.19 -42.22
#